data_AF-A0A531D8X7-F1
#
_entry.id   AF-A0A531D8X7-F1
#
_cell.length_a   1.000
_cell.length_b   1.000
_cell.length_c   1.000
_cell.angle_alpha   90.00
_cell.angle_beta   90.00
_cell.angle_gamma   90.00
#
_symmetry.space_group_name_H-M   'P 1'
#
loop_
_entity.id
_entity.type
_entity.pdbx_description
1 polymer ?
#
loop_
_entity_poly.entity_id
_entity_poly.type
_entity_poly.pdbx_seq_one_letter_code
_entity_poly.pdbx_strand_id
1 'polypeptide(L)'
;MQETSLYEPVKRFLESMDFAVKGEVGGCDVVGVRAGEPPVVVICELKLQFNLELVLQAVDRAAACDEVWLAAYMSARGKGREHDRRFRALCRRLGFGLLGVSAKGEVELILSPAALPPRRDPRRRSRLVEEHHRRKGDPSIGGSTRKKPIMTAYRQEALACAAAMADGPKRPRDLKTLSPRAASILQHNYYGWFARAERGVYALTEAGLTAITPAAASL
;
A
#
# COMPACT_ATOMS: atom_id res chain seq x y z
N MET A 1 30.43 8.07 -0.71
CA MET A 1 30.39 6.62 -0.95
C MET A 1 30.11 6.42 -2.42
N GLN A 2 30.84 5.51 -3.08
CA GLN A 2 30.67 5.19 -4.50
C GLN A 2 30.00 3.81 -4.63
N GLU A 3 29.32 3.56 -5.75
CA GLU A 3 28.63 2.28 -5.98
C GLU A 3 29.60 1.10 -6.00
N THR A 4 30.80 1.30 -6.55
CA THR A 4 31.88 0.30 -6.57
C THR A 4 32.29 -0.20 -5.18
N SER A 5 32.06 0.60 -4.13
CA SER A 5 32.34 0.19 -2.74
C SER A 5 31.35 -0.85 -2.19
N LEU A 6 30.24 -1.12 -2.89
CA LEU A 6 29.30 -2.20 -2.56
C LEU A 6 29.77 -3.57 -3.10
N TYR A 7 30.59 -3.56 -4.16
CA TYR A 7 30.99 -4.78 -4.88
C TYR A 7 31.66 -5.80 -3.95
N GLU A 8 32.70 -5.38 -3.23
CA GLU A 8 33.50 -6.30 -2.43
C GLU A 8 32.71 -6.95 -1.26
N PRO A 9 31.91 -6.21 -0.46
CA PRO A 9 31.00 -6.81 0.51
C PRO A 9 30.02 -7.83 -0.10
N VAL A 10 29.37 -7.48 -1.21
CA VAL A 10 28.38 -8.34 -1.87
C VAL A 10 29.05 -9.58 -2.45
N LYS A 11 30.22 -9.41 -3.08
CA LYS A 11 31.03 -10.51 -3.58
C LYS A 11 31.32 -11.54 -2.49
N ARG A 12 31.85 -11.10 -1.35
CA ARG A 12 32.15 -12.01 -0.21
C ARG A 12 30.90 -12.71 0.32
N PHE A 13 29.77 -12.01 0.36
CA PHE A 13 28.49 -12.59 0.77
C PHE A 13 28.03 -13.70 -0.18
N LEU A 14 28.15 -13.51 -1.49
CA LEU A 14 27.80 -14.54 -2.47
C LEU A 14 28.82 -15.70 -2.46
N GLU A 15 30.12 -15.40 -2.32
CA GLU A 15 31.16 -16.42 -2.21
C GLU A 15 30.99 -17.31 -0.96
N SER A 16 30.45 -16.78 0.14
CA SER A 16 30.12 -17.58 1.34
C SER A 16 28.95 -18.55 1.12
N MET A 17 28.24 -18.44 0.00
CA MET A 17 27.19 -19.36 -0.46
C MET A 17 27.67 -20.26 -1.62
N ASP A 18 28.99 -20.46 -1.73
CA ASP A 18 29.67 -21.32 -2.71
C ASP A 18 29.52 -20.89 -4.18
N PHE A 19 29.31 -19.60 -4.43
CA PHE A 19 29.36 -19.04 -5.78
C PHE A 19 30.78 -18.58 -6.13
N ALA A 20 31.22 -18.87 -7.35
CA ALA A 20 32.36 -18.18 -7.96
C ALA A 20 31.87 -16.85 -8.55
N VAL A 21 32.36 -15.72 -8.01
CA VAL A 21 31.78 -14.40 -8.28
C VAL A 21 32.72 -13.52 -9.11
N LYS A 22 32.16 -12.86 -10.14
CA LYS A 22 32.83 -11.86 -10.98
C LYS A 22 31.93 -10.64 -11.17
N GLY A 23 32.54 -9.46 -11.35
CA GLY A 23 31.82 -8.22 -11.65
C GLY A 23 31.82 -7.90 -13.14
N GLU A 24 30.90 -7.02 -13.55
CA GLU A 24 30.81 -6.46 -14.91
C GLU A 24 30.68 -7.51 -16.02
N VAL A 25 29.96 -8.60 -15.75
CA VAL A 25 29.74 -9.68 -16.72
C VAL A 25 28.45 -9.42 -17.48
N GLY A 26 28.53 -9.24 -18.80
CA GLY A 26 27.34 -9.03 -19.64
C GLY A 26 26.51 -7.79 -19.27
N GLY A 27 27.15 -6.77 -18.68
CA GLY A 27 26.49 -5.57 -18.17
C GLY A 27 25.75 -5.75 -16.85
N CYS A 28 25.97 -6.86 -16.13
CA CYS A 28 25.50 -7.05 -14.76
C CYS A 28 26.62 -6.68 -13.77
N ASP A 29 26.28 -5.98 -12.69
CA ASP A 29 27.26 -5.52 -11.71
C ASP A 29 28.00 -6.67 -11.02
N VAL A 30 27.27 -7.73 -10.62
CA VAL A 30 27.82 -8.93 -9.97
C VAL A 30 27.14 -10.19 -10.50
N VAL A 31 27.94 -11.18 -10.92
CA VAL A 31 27.45 -12.50 -11.35
C VAL A 31 28.16 -13.57 -10.55
N GLY A 32 27.38 -14.41 -9.86
CA GLY A 32 27.83 -15.59 -9.15
C GLY A 32 27.43 -16.86 -9.90
N VAL A 33 28.36 -17.79 -10.07
CA VAL A 33 28.09 -19.09 -10.69
C VAL A 33 28.52 -20.22 -9.75
N ARG A 34 27.62 -21.16 -9.48
CA ARG A 34 27.91 -22.38 -8.75
C ARG A 34 27.90 -23.56 -9.71
N ALA A 35 28.93 -24.41 -9.62
CA ALA A 35 29.11 -25.55 -10.51
C ALA A 35 27.92 -26.55 -10.40
N GLY A 36 27.59 -27.17 -11.52
CA GLY A 36 26.46 -28.09 -11.70
C GLY A 36 26.16 -28.29 -13.19
N GLU A 37 25.20 -29.16 -13.50
CA GLU A 37 24.72 -29.38 -14.88
C GLU A 37 23.17 -29.33 -14.91
N PRO A 38 22.55 -28.20 -15.33
CA PRO A 38 23.17 -26.91 -15.64
C PRO A 38 23.73 -26.20 -14.39
N PRO A 39 24.65 -25.22 -14.55
CA PRO A 39 25.14 -24.43 -13.43
C PRO A 39 24.03 -23.54 -12.85
N VAL A 40 24.14 -23.22 -11.56
CA VAL A 40 23.25 -22.22 -10.93
C VAL A 40 23.87 -20.85 -11.09
N VAL A 41 23.10 -19.91 -11.65
CA VAL A 41 23.52 -18.53 -11.94
C VAL A 41 22.73 -17.58 -11.05
N VAL A 42 23.43 -16.69 -10.36
CA VAL A 42 22.82 -15.59 -9.60
C VAL A 42 23.37 -14.25 -10.07
N ILE A 43 22.50 -13.25 -10.13
CA ILE A 43 22.87 -11.88 -10.52
C ILE A 43 22.54 -10.93 -9.38
N CYS A 44 23.47 -10.03 -9.03
CA CYS A 44 23.21 -8.94 -8.09
C CYS A 44 23.46 -7.59 -8.75
N GLU A 45 22.46 -6.70 -8.69
CA GLU A 45 22.57 -5.31 -9.13
C GLU A 45 22.84 -4.41 -7.90
N LEU A 46 23.66 -3.37 -8.09
CA LEU A 46 24.15 -2.50 -7.04
C LEU A 46 23.64 -1.06 -7.26
N LYS A 47 23.09 -0.44 -6.20
CA LYS A 47 22.88 1.02 -6.17
C LYS A 47 23.21 1.60 -4.82
N LEU A 48 23.57 2.87 -4.76
CA LEU A 48 23.76 3.56 -3.47
C LEU A 48 22.53 3.49 -2.56
N GLN A 49 21.34 3.45 -3.15
CA GLN A 49 20.06 3.38 -2.45
C GLN A 49 19.10 2.46 -3.20
N PHE A 50 18.29 1.74 -2.45
CA PHE A 50 17.13 1.05 -3.02
C PHE A 50 16.19 2.05 -3.69
N ASN A 51 16.06 1.95 -5.00
CA ASN A 51 15.22 2.84 -5.82
C ASN A 51 14.41 2.02 -6.84
N LEU A 52 13.67 2.68 -7.74
CA LEU A 52 12.86 1.95 -8.74
C LEU A 52 13.75 1.40 -9.87
N GLU A 53 14.79 2.15 -10.25
CA GLU A 53 15.73 1.76 -11.29
C GLU A 53 16.40 0.42 -10.97
N LEU A 54 16.90 0.24 -9.74
CA LEU A 54 17.48 -1.01 -9.27
C LEU A 54 16.52 -2.20 -9.43
N VAL A 55 15.23 -1.99 -9.19
CA VAL A 55 14.20 -3.03 -9.38
C VAL A 55 13.99 -3.33 -10.86
N LEU A 56 13.98 -2.31 -11.73
CA LEU A 56 13.81 -2.49 -13.17
C LEU A 56 14.98 -3.24 -13.79
N GLN A 57 16.22 -2.89 -13.41
CA GLN A 57 17.42 -3.64 -13.81
C GLN A 57 17.29 -5.11 -13.41
N ALA A 58 16.88 -5.41 -12.18
CA ALA A 58 16.64 -6.79 -11.75
C ALA A 58 15.54 -7.52 -12.53
N VAL A 59 14.47 -6.84 -12.92
CA VAL A 59 13.45 -7.43 -13.81
C VAL A 59 14.07 -7.82 -15.15
N ASP A 60 14.91 -6.98 -15.73
CA ASP A 60 15.60 -7.27 -16.99
C ASP A 60 16.56 -8.46 -16.84
N ARG A 61 17.17 -8.66 -15.66
CA ARG A 61 18.08 -9.78 -15.37
C ARG A 61 17.37 -11.10 -15.09
N ALA A 62 16.17 -11.06 -14.52
CA ALA A 62 15.48 -12.24 -13.98
C ALA A 62 15.24 -13.38 -14.99
N ALA A 63 15.18 -13.07 -16.28
CA ALA A 63 15.01 -14.09 -17.32
C ALA A 63 16.29 -14.89 -17.62
N ALA A 64 17.46 -14.44 -17.13
CA ALA A 64 18.77 -14.98 -17.48
C ALA A 64 19.49 -15.69 -16.31
N CYS A 65 18.86 -15.83 -15.15
CA CYS A 65 19.47 -16.43 -13.96
C CYS A 65 18.43 -17.13 -13.06
N ASP A 66 18.91 -17.91 -12.09
CA ASP A 66 18.07 -18.63 -11.12
C ASP A 66 17.63 -17.74 -9.96
N GLU A 67 18.48 -16.79 -9.55
CA GLU A 67 18.14 -15.82 -8.49
C GLU A 67 18.65 -14.42 -8.85
N VAL A 68 17.86 -13.40 -8.48
CA VAL A 68 18.26 -11.99 -8.56
C VAL A 68 18.32 -11.38 -7.18
N TRP A 69 19.41 -10.65 -6.94
CA TRP A 69 19.69 -9.93 -5.70
C TRP A 69 19.79 -8.42 -5.98
N LEU A 70 19.29 -7.63 -5.04
CA LEU A 70 19.43 -6.17 -5.05
C LEU A 70 20.25 -5.77 -3.84
N ALA A 71 21.36 -5.07 -4.04
CA ALA A 71 22.17 -4.57 -2.95
C ALA A 71 22.27 -3.05 -2.95
N ALA A 72 22.11 -2.47 -1.76
CA ALA A 72 22.30 -1.05 -1.54
C ALA A 72 22.72 -0.75 -0.11
N TYR A 73 23.20 0.48 0.13
CA TYR A 73 23.53 0.89 1.49
C TYR A 73 22.28 0.98 2.38
N MET A 74 22.43 0.57 3.63
CA MET A 74 21.44 0.79 4.67
C MET A 74 21.27 2.29 4.95
N SER A 75 20.04 2.77 5.11
CA SER A 75 19.81 4.15 5.47
C SER A 75 20.36 4.43 6.87
N ALA A 76 21.25 5.43 6.98
CA ALA A 76 21.76 5.89 8.28
C ALA A 76 20.65 6.34 9.26
N ARG A 77 19.45 6.66 8.75
CA ARG A 77 18.30 7.12 9.54
C ARG A 77 17.20 6.06 9.72
N GLY A 78 17.40 4.82 9.21
CA GLY A 78 16.42 3.74 9.31
C GLY A 78 15.09 4.00 8.59
N LYS A 79 15.07 4.93 7.62
CA LYS A 79 13.88 5.35 6.87
C LYS A 79 13.98 5.05 5.37
N GLY A 80 14.94 4.24 4.95
CA GLY A 80 15.10 3.89 3.54
C GLY A 80 14.12 2.79 3.10
N ARG A 81 14.15 2.47 1.80
CA ARG A 81 13.22 1.49 1.22
C ARG A 81 13.49 0.07 1.71
N GLU A 82 14.69 -0.20 2.23
CA GLU A 82 15.03 -1.43 2.94
C GLU A 82 14.04 -1.71 4.08
N HIS A 83 13.39 -0.72 4.68
CA HIS A 83 12.37 -0.89 5.73
C HIS A 83 10.92 -0.63 5.24
N ASP A 84 10.71 -0.17 4.00
CA ASP A 84 9.36 0.05 3.46
C ASP A 84 8.69 -1.30 3.16
N ARG A 85 7.61 -1.60 3.90
CA ARG A 85 6.81 -2.82 3.73
C ARG A 85 6.30 -2.99 2.28
N ARG A 86 6.01 -1.91 1.56
CA ARG A 86 5.56 -1.95 0.15
C ARG A 86 6.70 -2.34 -0.78
N PHE A 87 7.91 -1.84 -0.54
CA PHE A 87 9.09 -2.18 -1.34
C PHE A 87 9.49 -3.65 -1.15
N ARG A 88 9.54 -4.11 0.11
CA ARG A 88 9.75 -5.55 0.42
C ARG A 88 8.64 -6.42 -0.19
N ALA A 89 7.39 -5.96 -0.14
CA ALA A 89 6.26 -6.67 -0.74
C ALA A 89 6.35 -6.76 -2.27
N LEU A 90 6.87 -5.72 -2.94
CA LEU A 90 7.15 -5.76 -4.37
C LEU A 90 8.23 -6.80 -4.69
N CYS A 91 9.36 -6.76 -3.99
CA CYS A 91 10.46 -7.70 -4.21
C CYS A 91 10.03 -9.16 -3.95
N ARG A 92 9.22 -9.42 -2.91
CA ARG A 92 8.60 -10.75 -2.67
C ARG A 92 7.68 -11.23 -3.79
N ARG A 93 7.04 -10.32 -4.54
CA ARG A 93 6.20 -10.70 -5.69
C ARG A 93 7.02 -11.02 -6.93
N LEU A 94 8.19 -10.38 -7.05
CA LEU A 94 9.11 -10.55 -8.16
C LEU A 94 10.13 -11.68 -7.92
N GLY A 95 10.26 -12.18 -6.70
CA GLY A 95 11.24 -13.21 -6.35
C GLY A 95 12.65 -12.65 -6.13
N PHE A 96 12.79 -11.37 -5.77
CA PHE A 96 14.08 -10.71 -5.62
C PHE A 96 14.57 -10.72 -4.16
N GLY A 97 15.84 -11.06 -3.98
CA GLY A 97 16.54 -10.89 -2.72
C GLY A 97 16.96 -9.44 -2.47
N LEU A 98 17.03 -9.04 -1.20
CA LEU A 98 17.48 -7.71 -0.78
C LEU A 98 18.64 -7.83 0.19
N LEU A 99 19.75 -7.20 -0.13
CA LEU A 99 20.97 -7.12 0.68
C LEU A 99 21.22 -5.67 1.11
N GLY A 100 21.24 -5.43 2.42
CA GLY A 100 21.60 -4.15 3.00
C GLY A 100 23.08 -4.11 3.32
N VAL A 101 23.81 -3.12 2.84
CA VAL A 101 25.23 -2.96 3.16
C VAL A 101 25.42 -1.83 4.16
N SER A 102 26.08 -2.09 5.28
CA SER A 102 26.39 -1.05 6.28
C SER A 102 27.53 -0.15 5.78
N ALA A 103 27.72 1.02 6.40
CA ALA A 103 28.85 1.90 6.07
C ALA A 103 30.23 1.24 6.34
N LYS A 104 30.26 0.18 7.16
CA LYS A 104 31.47 -0.61 7.45
C LYS A 104 31.67 -1.78 6.48
N GLY A 105 30.75 -1.99 5.53
CA GLY A 105 30.79 -3.09 4.57
C GLY A 105 30.21 -4.41 5.09
N GLU A 106 29.43 -4.39 6.18
CA GLU A 106 28.70 -5.59 6.64
C GLU A 106 27.45 -5.79 5.79
N VAL A 107 27.15 -7.03 5.40
CA VAL A 107 25.97 -7.37 4.59
C VAL A 107 24.88 -7.95 5.49
N GLU A 108 23.69 -7.37 5.44
CA GLU A 108 22.46 -7.85 6.07
C GLU A 108 21.52 -8.44 5.01
N LEU A 109 21.09 -9.68 5.20
CA LEU A 109 20.01 -10.28 4.41
C LEU A 109 18.64 -9.73 4.86
N ILE A 110 18.12 -8.74 4.14
CA ILE A 110 16.82 -8.11 4.45
C ILE A 110 15.67 -8.99 3.94
N LEU A 111 15.84 -9.59 2.76
CA LEU A 111 14.84 -10.42 2.12
C LEU A 111 15.51 -11.52 1.29
N SER A 112 15.09 -12.77 1.47
CA SER A 112 15.51 -13.88 0.60
C SER A 112 14.71 -13.89 -0.71
N PRO A 113 15.32 -14.24 -1.86
CA PRO A 113 14.62 -14.48 -3.13
C PRO A 113 13.48 -15.52 -3.00
N ALA A 114 13.64 -16.50 -2.11
CA ALA A 114 12.64 -17.54 -1.84
C ALA A 114 11.48 -17.08 -0.93
N ALA A 115 11.44 -15.81 -0.52
CA ALA A 115 10.41 -15.32 0.38
C ALA A 115 9.03 -15.31 -0.28
N LEU A 116 8.09 -16.08 0.30
CA LEU A 116 6.72 -16.24 -0.23
C LEU A 116 6.04 -14.89 -0.55
N PRO A 117 5.27 -14.75 -1.64
CA PRO A 117 4.60 -13.50 -1.95
C PRO A 117 3.59 -13.10 -0.84
N PRO A 118 3.32 -11.80 -0.63
CA PRO A 118 2.34 -11.35 0.34
C PRO A 118 0.95 -11.90 0.02
N ARG A 119 0.29 -12.47 1.03
CA ARG A 119 -1.07 -13.01 0.92
C ARG A 119 -2.05 -11.93 0.47
N ARG A 120 -3.06 -12.33 -0.30
CA ARG A 120 -4.21 -11.48 -0.64
C ARG A 120 -4.96 -11.08 0.64
N ASP A 121 -5.60 -9.93 0.63
CA ASP A 121 -6.40 -9.43 1.75
C ASP A 121 -7.91 -9.62 1.44
N PRO A 122 -8.51 -10.77 1.81
CA PRO A 122 -9.92 -11.04 1.53
C PRO A 122 -10.86 -10.10 2.30
N ARG A 123 -10.44 -9.56 3.44
CA ARG A 123 -11.23 -8.61 4.23
C ARG A 123 -11.31 -7.26 3.52
N ARG A 124 -10.18 -6.75 3.02
CA ARG A 124 -10.17 -5.53 2.19
C ARG A 124 -10.98 -5.72 0.91
N ARG A 125 -10.84 -6.87 0.23
CA ARG A 125 -11.67 -7.18 -0.95
C ARG A 125 -13.16 -7.13 -0.62
N SER A 126 -13.58 -7.80 0.44
CA SER A 126 -15.00 -7.86 0.83
C SER A 126 -15.55 -6.48 1.15
N ARG A 127 -14.78 -5.65 1.88
CA ARG A 127 -15.16 -4.24 2.15
C ARG A 127 -15.30 -3.40 0.89
N LEU A 128 -14.42 -3.59 -0.10
CA LEU A 128 -14.53 -2.88 -1.39
C LEU A 128 -15.81 -3.27 -2.12
N VAL A 129 -16.14 -4.56 -2.16
CA VAL A 129 -17.36 -5.07 -2.79
C VAL A 129 -18.61 -4.55 -2.07
N GLU A 130 -18.65 -4.63 -0.74
CA GLU A 130 -19.77 -4.16 0.07
C GLU A 130 -19.99 -2.65 -0.10
N GLU A 131 -18.91 -1.86 -0.09
CA GLU A 131 -19.00 -0.43 -0.31
C GLU A 131 -19.52 -0.10 -1.71
N HIS A 132 -19.01 -0.78 -2.74
CA HIS A 132 -19.46 -0.62 -4.12
C HIS A 132 -20.94 -0.96 -4.29
N HIS A 133 -21.40 -2.10 -3.76
CA HIS A 133 -22.80 -2.52 -3.86
C HIS A 133 -23.77 -1.59 -3.12
N ARG A 134 -23.35 -1.00 -2.00
CA ARG A 134 -24.18 -0.05 -1.26
C ARG A 134 -24.18 1.35 -1.85
N ARG A 135 -23.13 1.73 -2.58
CA ARG A 135 -23.04 3.04 -3.21
C ARG A 135 -24.05 3.13 -4.34
N LYS A 136 -24.92 4.13 -4.28
CA LYS A 136 -25.93 4.38 -5.32
C LYS A 136 -25.31 5.17 -6.46
N GLY A 137 -25.36 4.63 -7.67
CA GLY A 137 -24.80 5.24 -8.88
C GLY A 137 -23.28 5.40 -8.83
N ASP A 138 -22.75 6.26 -9.70
CA ASP A 138 -21.34 6.63 -9.73
C ASP A 138 -21.18 8.13 -9.42
N PRO A 139 -21.24 8.53 -8.14
CA PRO A 139 -21.31 9.94 -7.75
C PRO A 139 -19.97 10.67 -7.82
N SER A 140 -18.87 10.04 -8.22
CA SER A 140 -17.54 10.65 -8.14
C SER A 140 -16.61 10.14 -9.23
N ILE A 141 -16.05 11.06 -10.01
CA ILE A 141 -15.02 10.73 -11.03
C ILE A 141 -13.73 10.27 -10.34
N GLY A 142 -13.23 9.11 -10.75
CA GLY A 142 -11.96 8.55 -10.26
C GLY A 142 -10.77 9.47 -10.50
N GLY A 143 -9.79 9.47 -9.58
CA GLY A 143 -8.59 10.30 -9.69
C GLY A 143 -8.79 11.78 -9.33
N SER A 144 -10.00 12.19 -8.90
CA SER A 144 -10.24 13.55 -8.40
C SER A 144 -9.33 13.88 -7.21
N THR A 145 -8.79 15.10 -7.19
CA THR A 145 -8.07 15.61 -6.00
C THR A 145 -9.02 15.73 -4.81
N ARG A 146 -8.52 15.54 -3.57
CA ARG A 146 -9.32 15.56 -2.33
C ARG A 146 -9.94 16.93 -1.98
N LYS A 147 -10.04 17.86 -2.93
CA LYS A 147 -10.70 19.16 -2.73
C LYS A 147 -12.18 19.01 -2.36
N LYS A 148 -12.84 17.94 -2.83
CA LYS A 148 -14.23 17.61 -2.51
C LYS A 148 -14.31 16.34 -1.66
N PRO A 149 -15.21 16.28 -0.65
CA PRO A 149 -15.45 15.06 0.10
C PRO A 149 -15.96 13.92 -0.81
N ILE A 150 -15.40 12.73 -0.66
CA ILE A 150 -15.81 11.57 -1.46
C ILE A 150 -17.24 11.15 -1.08
N MET A 151 -18.10 10.99 -2.08
CA MET A 151 -19.46 10.47 -1.89
C MET A 151 -19.42 8.95 -1.70
N THR A 152 -19.29 8.53 -0.44
CA THR A 152 -19.33 7.12 -0.04
C THR A 152 -20.75 6.64 0.22
N ALA A 153 -20.97 5.31 0.21
CA ALA A 153 -22.26 4.74 0.63
C ALA A 153 -22.70 5.21 2.02
N TYR A 154 -21.75 5.37 2.97
CA TYR A 154 -22.05 5.90 4.30
C TYR A 154 -22.54 7.35 4.25
N ARG A 155 -21.89 8.21 3.44
CA ARG A 155 -22.31 9.61 3.28
C ARG A 155 -23.68 9.72 2.61
N GLN A 156 -23.98 8.88 1.62
CA GLN A 156 -25.30 8.80 0.99
C GLN A 156 -26.39 8.40 1.99
N GLU A 157 -26.13 7.40 2.83
CA GLU A 157 -27.04 6.99 3.91
C GLU A 157 -27.23 8.10 4.95
N ALA A 158 -26.17 8.81 5.33
CA ALA A 158 -26.24 9.93 6.27
C ALA A 158 -27.04 11.11 5.69
N LEU A 159 -26.85 11.44 4.41
CA LEU A 159 -27.62 12.46 3.71
C LEU A 159 -29.10 12.06 3.60
N ALA A 160 -29.40 10.79 3.31
CA ALA A 160 -30.77 10.29 3.28
C ALA A 160 -31.45 10.40 4.66
N CYS A 161 -30.74 10.04 5.72
CA CYS A 161 -31.23 10.23 7.10
C CYS A 161 -31.46 11.71 7.40
N ALA A 162 -30.52 12.58 7.04
CA ALA A 162 -30.64 14.02 7.27
C ALA A 162 -31.81 14.62 6.50
N ALA A 163 -31.98 14.28 5.22
CA ALA A 163 -33.08 14.76 4.40
C ALA A 163 -34.45 14.36 4.96
N ALA A 164 -34.57 13.15 5.51
CA ALA A 164 -35.80 12.68 6.15
C ALA A 164 -36.11 13.32 7.52
N MET A 165 -35.21 14.16 8.04
CA MET A 165 -35.38 14.94 9.27
C MET A 165 -35.61 16.43 8.98
N ALA A 166 -35.75 16.82 7.70
CA ALA A 166 -36.00 18.21 7.31
C ALA A 166 -37.35 18.75 7.84
N ASP A 167 -38.31 17.86 8.08
CA ASP A 167 -39.63 18.16 8.65
C ASP A 167 -39.67 18.11 10.18
N GLY A 168 -38.57 17.70 10.84
CA GLY A 168 -38.44 17.70 12.29
C GLY A 168 -37.68 16.51 12.87
N PRO A 169 -37.56 16.47 14.21
CA PRO A 169 -36.81 15.43 14.91
C PRO A 169 -37.37 14.01 14.70
N LYS A 170 -36.50 13.01 14.56
CA LYS A 170 -36.88 11.59 14.33
C LYS A 170 -36.18 10.65 15.31
N ARG A 171 -36.76 9.46 15.51
CA ARG A 171 -36.11 8.36 16.21
C ARG A 171 -35.31 7.51 15.22
N PRO A 172 -34.20 6.86 15.64
CA PRO A 172 -33.44 5.99 14.76
C PRO A 172 -34.26 4.87 14.08
N ARG A 173 -35.33 4.39 14.74
CA ARG A 173 -36.23 3.37 14.20
C ARG A 173 -37.02 3.86 12.99
N ASP A 174 -37.34 5.16 12.94
CA ASP A 174 -38.15 5.77 11.88
C ASP A 174 -37.34 5.89 10.57
N LEU A 175 -36.01 5.91 10.68
CA LEU A 175 -35.07 6.04 9.57
C LEU A 175 -34.52 4.69 9.07
N LYS A 176 -34.94 3.58 9.68
CA LYS A 176 -34.38 2.24 9.41
C LYS A 176 -34.61 1.77 7.97
N THR A 177 -35.69 2.21 7.34
CA THR A 177 -36.02 1.92 5.93
C THR A 177 -35.08 2.64 4.96
N LEU A 178 -34.52 3.80 5.36
CA LEU A 178 -33.57 4.57 4.56
C LEU A 178 -32.14 4.09 4.75
N SER A 179 -31.78 3.75 5.98
CA SER A 179 -30.52 3.08 6.29
C SER A 179 -30.71 2.09 7.44
N PRO A 180 -30.32 0.81 7.27
CA PRO A 180 -30.32 -0.14 8.38
C PRO A 180 -29.34 0.26 9.49
N ARG A 181 -28.42 1.19 9.21
CA ARG A 181 -27.40 1.72 10.13
C ARG A 181 -27.79 3.06 10.77
N ALA A 182 -29.03 3.53 10.60
CA ALA A 182 -29.47 4.84 11.07
C ALA A 182 -29.07 5.15 12.53
N ALA A 183 -29.27 4.21 13.46
CA ALA A 183 -28.84 4.38 14.86
C ALA A 183 -27.34 4.69 15.00
N SER A 184 -26.49 3.93 14.31
CA SER A 184 -25.05 4.15 14.35
C SER A 184 -24.63 5.45 13.66
N ILE A 185 -25.33 5.86 12.60
CA ILE A 185 -25.07 7.11 11.87
C ILE A 185 -25.33 8.32 12.78
N LEU A 186 -26.49 8.32 13.44
CA LEU A 186 -26.90 9.39 14.35
C LEU A 186 -26.05 9.45 15.61
N GLN A 187 -25.62 8.30 16.15
CA GLN A 187 -24.81 8.22 17.36
C GLN A 187 -23.36 8.65 17.14
N HIS A 188 -22.69 8.13 16.11
CA HIS A 188 -21.29 8.48 15.84
C HIS A 188 -21.15 9.89 15.28
N ASN A 189 -22.15 10.35 14.51
CA ASN A 189 -22.25 11.72 14.00
C ASN A 189 -20.94 12.25 13.40
N TYR A 190 -20.25 11.45 12.57
CA TYR A 190 -18.93 11.80 12.01
C TYR A 190 -18.89 13.14 11.25
N TYR A 191 -20.05 13.63 10.79
CA TYR A 191 -20.17 14.90 10.07
C TYR A 191 -20.70 16.06 10.92
N GLY A 192 -21.09 15.82 12.18
CA GLY A 192 -21.68 16.85 13.03
C GLY A 192 -23.10 17.28 12.62
N TRP A 193 -23.79 16.50 11.79
CA TRP A 193 -25.12 16.83 11.23
C TRP A 193 -26.28 16.60 12.18
N PHE A 194 -26.08 15.78 13.21
CA PHE A 194 -27.14 15.35 14.11
C PHE A 194 -26.89 15.81 15.55
N ALA A 195 -27.94 16.19 16.25
CA ALA A 195 -27.90 16.48 17.68
C ALA A 195 -29.02 15.73 18.39
N ARG A 196 -28.82 15.40 19.66
CA ARG A 196 -29.84 14.73 20.46
C ARG A 196 -30.81 15.78 21.00
N ALA A 197 -32.06 15.75 20.53
CA ALA A 197 -33.12 16.63 21.01
C ALA A 197 -33.71 16.10 22.33
N GLU A 198 -33.93 14.78 22.40
CA GLU A 198 -34.42 14.10 23.60
C GLU A 198 -33.80 12.70 23.71
N ARG A 199 -34.19 11.94 24.75
CA ARG A 199 -33.75 10.55 24.88
C ARG A 199 -34.23 9.70 23.70
N GLY A 200 -33.30 9.38 22.79
CA GLY A 200 -33.57 8.54 21.62
C GLY A 200 -34.21 9.28 20.45
N VAL A 201 -34.28 10.61 20.50
CA VAL A 201 -34.78 11.48 19.43
C VAL A 201 -33.66 12.41 18.99
N TYR A 202 -33.44 12.50 17.69
CA TYR A 202 -32.39 13.33 17.10
C TYR A 202 -33.01 14.42 16.24
N ALA A 203 -32.35 15.56 16.14
CA ALA A 203 -32.66 16.66 15.25
C ALA A 203 -31.43 17.00 14.40
N LEU A 204 -31.62 17.79 13.33
CA LEU A 204 -30.51 18.33 12.56
C LEU A 204 -29.85 19.50 13.28
N THR A 205 -28.53 19.57 13.17
CA THR A 205 -27.78 20.80 13.45
C THR A 205 -27.87 21.76 12.26
N GLU A 206 -27.41 23.00 12.41
CA GLU A 206 -27.27 23.95 11.29
C GLU A 206 -26.39 23.38 10.17
N ALA A 207 -25.32 22.66 10.52
CA ALA A 207 -24.47 21.96 9.56
C ALA A 207 -25.22 20.85 8.82
N GLY A 208 -26.09 20.11 9.52
CA GLY A 208 -26.94 19.08 8.92
C GLY A 208 -27.99 19.64 7.96
N LEU A 209 -28.63 20.76 8.33
CA LEU A 209 -29.55 21.49 7.46
C LEU A 209 -28.85 22.00 6.20
N THR A 210 -27.65 22.57 6.35
CA THR A 210 -26.85 23.06 5.22
C THR A 210 -26.46 21.93 4.26
N ALA A 211 -26.16 20.75 4.79
CA ALA A 211 -25.71 19.59 3.99
C ALA A 211 -26.77 19.02 3.05
N ILE A 212 -28.06 19.23 3.34
CA ILE A 212 -29.18 18.71 2.52
C ILE A 212 -29.74 19.75 1.55
N THR A 213 -29.24 20.98 1.57
CA THR A 213 -29.64 22.03 0.61
C THR A 213 -29.11 21.71 -0.80
N PRO A 214 -29.87 21.95 -1.88
CA PRO A 214 -29.51 21.55 -3.25
C PRO A 214 -28.11 21.99 -3.73
N ALA A 215 -27.62 23.14 -3.27
CA ALA A 215 -26.29 23.66 -3.57
C ALA A 215 -25.14 22.84 -2.94
N ALA A 216 -25.40 22.12 -1.85
CA ALA A 216 -24.42 21.29 -1.14
C ALA A 216 -24.46 19.80 -1.56
N ALA A 217 -25.60 19.32 -2.08
CA ALA A 217 -25.79 17.93 -2.52
C ALA A 217 -25.16 17.62 -3.89
N SER A 218 -24.82 18.65 -4.67
CA SER A 218 -24.20 18.57 -6.01
C SER A 218 -22.67 18.76 -5.99
N LEU A 219 -22.06 18.80 -4.80
CA LEU A 219 -20.63 18.98 -4.57
C LEU A 219 -19.99 17.72 -3.94
#